data_AF-A0AAD3RJZ4-F1
#
_entry.id   AF-A0AAD3RJZ4-F1
#
_cell.length_a   1.000
_cell.length_b   1.000
_cell.length_c   1.000
_cell.angle_alpha   90.00
_cell.angle_beta   90.00
_cell.angle_gamma   90.00
#
_symmetry.space_group_name_H-M   'P 1'
#
loop_
_entity.id
_entity.type
_entity.pdbx_description
1 polymer ?
#
loop_
_entity_poly.entity_id
_entity_poly.type
_entity_poly.pdbx_seq_one_letter_code
_entity_poly.pdbx_strand_id
1 'polypeptide(L)'
;MANNKGLITGVDLRSNENNLAHRTREIDRERLIVRRGQPFSIALQCSDSLPPEHYLELVLHLGAKDEVVIKAQRERGAGDKWWFNQQGVQDEILLTLHSPAGAIIGQYRLAL
;
A
#
# COMPACT_ATOMS: atom_id res chain seq x y z
N MET A 1 -4.67 -19.09 -23.94
CA MET A 1 -4.78 -17.63 -23.79
C MET A 1 -5.32 -17.37 -22.39
N ALA A 2 -4.43 -17.11 -21.41
CA ALA A 2 -4.86 -16.86 -20.05
C ALA A 2 -5.55 -15.48 -20.01
N ASN A 3 -6.85 -15.50 -19.73
CA ASN A 3 -7.65 -14.30 -19.54
C ASN A 3 -7.29 -13.74 -18.16
N ASN A 4 -6.42 -12.72 -18.10
CA ASN A 4 -6.06 -12.02 -16.86
C ASN A 4 -7.23 -11.17 -16.35
N LYS A 5 -8.39 -11.79 -16.11
CA LYS A 5 -9.44 -11.18 -15.29
C LYS A 5 -8.84 -10.97 -13.90
N GLY A 6 -8.79 -9.71 -13.48
CA GLY A 6 -7.96 -9.21 -12.38
C GLY A 6 -8.01 -10.09 -11.14
N LEU A 7 -6.85 -10.61 -10.77
CA LEU A 7 -6.64 -11.39 -9.55
C LEU A 7 -7.14 -10.64 -8.32
N ILE A 8 -6.96 -9.31 -8.30
CA ILE A 8 -7.39 -8.41 -7.23
C ILE A 8 -8.85 -8.02 -7.48
N THR A 9 -9.74 -8.41 -6.57
CA THR A 9 -11.18 -8.13 -6.61
C THR A 9 -11.58 -6.93 -5.76
N GLY A 10 -10.74 -6.56 -4.80
CA GLY A 10 -11.00 -5.46 -3.89
C GLY A 10 -9.74 -5.00 -3.16
N VAL A 11 -9.81 -3.79 -2.61
CA VAL A 11 -8.75 -3.21 -1.78
C VAL A 11 -9.39 -2.64 -0.52
N ASP A 12 -8.98 -3.15 0.63
CA ASP A 12 -9.30 -2.57 1.93
C ASP A 12 -8.10 -1.77 2.45
N LEU A 13 -8.29 -0.46 2.58
CA LEU A 13 -7.25 0.45 3.10
C LEU A 13 -7.09 0.35 4.62
N ARG A 14 -7.96 -0.39 5.31
CA ARG A 14 -7.98 -0.53 6.77
C ARG A 14 -7.92 0.85 7.46
N SER A 15 -8.66 1.82 6.90
CA SER A 15 -8.57 3.23 7.29
C SER A 15 -8.85 3.44 8.77
N ASN A 16 -9.76 2.67 9.37
CA ASN A 16 -10.13 2.84 10.78
C ASN A 16 -8.96 2.48 11.71
N GLU A 17 -8.36 1.31 11.51
CA GLU A 17 -7.23 0.80 12.28
C GLU A 17 -5.98 1.63 12.05
N ASN A 18 -5.67 1.93 10.79
CA ASN A 18 -4.53 2.75 10.44
C ASN A 18 -4.67 4.15 11.04
N ASN A 19 -5.82 4.81 10.87
CA ASN A 19 -5.99 6.17 11.40
C ASN A 19 -5.96 6.21 12.94
N LEU A 20 -6.45 5.15 13.60
CA LEU A 20 -6.31 5.03 15.06
C LEU A 20 -4.84 4.93 15.47
N ALA A 21 -4.07 4.05 14.84
CA ALA A 21 -2.65 3.85 15.13
C ALA A 21 -1.80 5.09 14.81
N HIS A 22 -2.20 5.85 13.78
CA HIS A 22 -1.53 7.06 13.33
C HIS A 22 -2.03 8.34 14.01
N ARG A 23 -3.01 8.25 14.92
CA ARG A 23 -3.61 9.41 15.61
C ARG A 23 -4.11 10.46 14.62
N THR A 24 -4.96 10.01 13.72
CA THR A 24 -5.59 10.78 12.64
C THR A 24 -7.08 10.44 12.48
N ARG A 25 -7.61 9.54 13.31
CA ARG A 25 -9.01 9.06 13.26
C ARG A 25 -10.03 10.16 13.54
N GLU A 26 -9.63 11.17 14.29
CA GLU A 26 -10.41 12.37 14.57
C GLU A 26 -10.55 13.29 13.36
N ILE A 27 -9.67 13.17 12.36
CA ILE A 27 -9.71 13.96 11.12
C ILE A 27 -10.72 13.35 10.15
N ASP A 28 -10.63 12.03 9.95
CA ASP A 28 -11.48 11.27 9.05
C ASP A 28 -11.45 9.79 9.41
N ARG A 29 -12.54 9.06 9.17
CA ARG A 29 -12.65 7.62 9.43
C ARG A 29 -12.77 6.79 8.16
N GLU A 30 -13.16 7.42 7.05
CA GLU A 30 -13.37 6.75 5.76
C GLU A 30 -12.09 6.81 4.94
N ARG A 31 -11.45 7.98 4.90
CA ARG A 31 -10.18 8.16 4.17
C ARG A 31 -8.99 7.68 5.00
N LEU A 32 -8.05 7.00 4.35
CA LEU A 32 -6.78 6.63 4.95
C LEU A 32 -5.90 7.88 5.13
N ILE A 33 -5.54 8.21 6.37
CA ILE A 33 -4.69 9.35 6.72
C ILE A 33 -3.58 8.83 7.64
N VAL A 34 -2.35 8.84 7.15
CA VAL A 34 -1.19 8.26 7.85
C VAL A 34 -0.09 9.29 8.04
N ARG A 35 0.81 9.02 8.99
CA ARG A 35 1.99 9.83 9.31
C ARG A 35 3.24 9.10 8.80
N ARG A 36 4.12 9.86 8.14
CA ARG A 36 5.40 9.36 7.62
C ARG A 36 6.29 8.78 8.72
N GLY A 37 7.14 7.82 8.38
CA GLY A 37 8.05 7.15 9.33
C GLY A 37 7.39 6.09 10.21
N GLN A 38 6.06 5.92 10.12
CA GLN A 38 5.30 4.88 10.80
C GLN A 38 4.65 3.96 9.75
N PRO A 39 4.71 2.63 9.92
CA PRO A 39 4.10 1.70 8.98
C PRO A 39 2.57 1.71 9.04
N PHE A 40 1.95 1.28 7.96
CA PHE A 40 0.51 1.07 7.84
C PHE A 40 0.22 -0.11 6.93
N SER A 41 -0.94 -0.75 7.08
CA SER A 41 -1.27 -1.97 6.34
C SER A 41 -2.52 -1.82 5.50
N ILE A 42 -2.51 -2.35 4.28
CA ILE A 42 -3.68 -2.47 3.40
C ILE A 42 -3.87 -3.95 3.05
N ALA A 43 -5.10 -4.37 2.78
CA ALA A 43 -5.42 -5.72 2.36
C ALA A 43 -5.92 -5.72 0.92
N LEU A 44 -5.38 -6.63 0.11
CA LEU A 44 -5.84 -6.89 -1.25
C LEU A 44 -6.68 -8.16 -1.22
N GLN A 45 -7.95 -8.04 -1.60
CA GLN A 45 -8.81 -9.20 -1.77
C GLN A 45 -8.51 -9.80 -3.13
N CYS A 46 -8.25 -11.10 -3.15
CA CYS A 46 -7.91 -11.83 -4.36
C CYS A 46 -9.00 -12.88 -4.66
N SER A 47 -9.32 -13.08 -5.94
CA SER A 47 -10.24 -14.16 -6.34
C SER A 47 -9.61 -15.54 -6.28
N ASP A 48 -8.28 -15.60 -6.30
CA ASP A 48 -7.47 -16.81 -6.27
C ASP A 48 -6.09 -16.47 -5.69
N SER A 49 -5.29 -17.49 -5.40
CA SER A 49 -3.89 -17.36 -5.01
C SER A 49 -3.05 -16.69 -6.11
N LEU A 50 -2.12 -15.83 -5.71
CA LEU A 50 -1.19 -15.19 -6.63
C LEU A 50 -0.22 -16.24 -7.19
N PRO A 51 -0.12 -16.42 -8.53
CA PRO A 51 0.76 -17.44 -9.09
C PRO A 51 2.21 -17.22 -8.65
N PRO A 52 3.01 -18.28 -8.38
CA PRO A 52 4.37 -18.15 -7.85
C PRO A 52 5.32 -17.30 -8.71
N GLU A 53 5.04 -17.20 -10.02
CA GLU A 53 5.83 -16.45 -10.99
C GLU A 53 5.46 -14.95 -11.04
N HIS A 54 4.33 -14.58 -10.47
CA HIS A 54 3.84 -13.20 -10.46
C HIS A 54 4.24 -12.52 -9.16
N TYR A 55 4.41 -11.20 -9.23
CA TYR A 55 4.71 -10.40 -8.07
C TYR A 55 3.98 -9.07 -8.12
N LEU A 56 3.73 -8.51 -6.95
CA LEU A 56 3.13 -7.19 -6.81
C LEU A 56 4.22 -6.12 -6.96
N GLU A 57 3.94 -5.12 -7.80
CA GLU A 57 4.65 -3.85 -7.80
C GLU A 57 3.74 -2.81 -7.15
N LEU A 58 4.30 -1.96 -6.29
CA LEU A 58 3.53 -0.86 -5.69
C LEU A 58 4.17 0.46 -6.09
N VAL A 59 3.37 1.32 -6.71
CA VAL A 59 3.77 2.65 -7.17
C VAL A 59 2.94 3.71 -6.44
N LEU A 60 3.63 4.68 -5.84
CA LEU A 60 3.01 5.84 -5.23
C LEU A 60 3.18 7.04 -6.16
N HIS A 61 2.06 7.65 -6.53
CA HIS A 61 2.02 8.90 -7.25
C HIS A 61 1.67 10.03 -6.29
N LEU A 62 2.37 11.15 -6.40
CA LEU A 62 2.17 12.33 -5.59
C LEU A 62 2.03 13.57 -6.48
N GLY A 63 1.05 14.40 -6.16
CA GLY A 63 0.72 15.62 -6.88
C GLY A 63 -0.37 15.43 -7.94
N ALA A 64 -0.91 16.54 -8.46
CA ALA A 64 -2.10 16.52 -9.31
C ALA A 64 -1.82 15.99 -10.73
N LYS A 65 -0.55 15.98 -11.15
CA LYS A 65 -0.11 15.52 -12.47
C LYS A 65 0.93 14.40 -12.37
N ASP A 66 0.89 13.65 -11.27
CA ASP A 66 1.88 12.61 -10.95
C ASP A 66 3.33 13.14 -11.03
N GLU A 67 3.56 14.36 -10.51
CA GLU A 67 4.86 15.05 -10.57
C GLU A 67 5.98 14.25 -9.90
N VAL A 68 5.63 13.44 -8.89
CA VAL A 68 6.56 12.54 -8.22
C VAL A 68 5.99 11.13 -8.26
N VAL A 69 6.77 10.20 -8.82
CA VAL A 69 6.44 8.77 -8.91
C VAL A 69 7.48 7.98 -8.12
N ILE A 70 7.03 7.22 -7.13
CA ILE A 70 7.87 6.44 -6.23
C ILE A 70 7.51 4.97 -6.38
N LYS A 71 8.48 4.14 -6.79
CA LYS A 71 8.33 2.69 -6.77
C LYS A 71 8.76 2.15 -5.41
N ALA A 72 7.84 1.54 -4.67
CA ALA A 72 8.15 0.94 -3.36
C ALA A 72 8.90 -0.38 -3.55
N GLN A 73 9.91 -0.61 -2.70
CA GLN A 73 10.68 -1.85 -2.70
C GLN A 73 9.89 -2.97 -1.98
N ARG A 74 9.99 -4.22 -2.46
CA ARG A 74 9.29 -5.39 -1.86
C ARG A 74 9.83 -5.85 -0.52
N GLU A 75 10.99 -5.36 -0.13
CA GLU A 75 11.66 -5.67 1.13
C GLU A 75 12.45 -4.45 1.58
N ARG A 76 12.86 -4.46 2.84
CA ARG A 76 13.68 -3.39 3.40
C ARG A 76 15.07 -3.41 2.78
N GLY A 77 15.28 -2.53 1.80
CA GLY A 77 16.60 -2.29 1.21
C GLY A 77 17.49 -1.39 2.08
N ALA A 78 18.66 -1.04 1.55
CA ALA A 78 19.54 -0.06 2.16
C ALA A 78 18.99 1.37 1.96
N GLY A 79 18.89 2.14 3.05
CA GLY A 79 18.56 3.57 3.04
C GLY A 79 17.12 3.92 3.47
N ASP A 80 16.80 5.22 3.39
CA ASP A 80 15.50 5.79 3.77
C ASP A 80 14.57 5.84 2.53
N LYS A 81 14.07 4.67 2.12
CA LYS A 81 13.19 4.51 0.94
C LYS A 81 11.85 3.91 1.33
N TRP A 82 10.84 4.15 0.49
CA TRP A 82 9.58 3.43 0.59
C TRP A 82 9.79 1.95 0.29
N TRP A 83 9.25 1.11 1.15
CA TRP A 83 9.21 -0.33 0.95
C TRP A 83 7.93 -0.91 1.55
N PHE A 84 7.59 -2.12 1.16
CA PHE A 84 6.49 -2.87 1.74
C PHE A 84 6.92 -4.30 1.97
N ASN A 85 6.25 -5.01 2.87
CA ASN A 85 6.27 -6.46 2.90
C ASN A 85 4.88 -6.99 2.57
N GLN A 86 4.83 -8.24 2.10
CA GLN A 86 3.60 -8.93 1.75
C GLN A 86 3.45 -10.19 2.60
N GLN A 87 2.23 -10.46 3.04
CA GLN A 87 1.86 -11.69 3.71
C GLN A 87 0.54 -12.20 3.12
N GLY A 88 0.55 -13.38 2.51
CA GLY A 88 -0.66 -14.05 2.07
C GLY A 88 -1.41 -14.67 3.25
N VAL A 89 -2.71 -14.41 3.36
CA VAL A 89 -3.61 -14.96 4.37
C VAL A 89 -4.90 -15.39 3.66
N GLN A 90 -5.06 -16.69 3.42
CA GLN A 90 -6.20 -17.25 2.68
C GLN A 90 -6.38 -16.54 1.32
N ASP A 91 -7.51 -15.86 1.12
CA ASP A 91 -7.90 -15.16 -0.11
C ASP A 91 -7.50 -13.67 -0.08
N GLU A 92 -6.71 -13.26 0.91
CA GLU A 92 -6.23 -11.89 1.07
C GLU A 92 -4.71 -11.81 1.06
N ILE A 93 -4.18 -10.72 0.52
CA ILE A 93 -2.77 -10.35 0.62
C ILE A 93 -2.67 -9.10 1.48
N LEU A 94 -2.07 -9.24 2.65
CA LEU A 94 -1.79 -8.12 3.53
C LEU A 94 -0.47 -7.48 3.10
N LEU A 95 -0.52 -6.21 2.71
CA LEU A 95 0.64 -5.38 2.42
C LEU A 95 0.89 -4.43 3.58
N THR A 96 2.07 -4.50 4.19
CA THR A 96 2.50 -3.51 5.19
C THR A 96 3.51 -2.56 4.58
N LEU A 97 3.11 -1.31 4.37
CA LEU A 97 3.91 -0.27 3.78
C LEU A 97 4.71 0.46 4.85
N HIS A 98 5.94 0.79 4.52
CA HIS A 98 6.88 1.53 5.36
C HIS A 98 7.30 2.78 4.60
N SER A 99 6.90 3.93 5.15
CA SER A 99 7.31 5.22 4.62
C SER A 99 8.57 5.71 5.34
N PRO A 100 9.51 6.36 4.62
CA PRO A 100 10.66 7.00 5.25
C PRO A 100 10.21 8.15 6.17
N ALA A 101 10.99 8.46 7.21
CA ALA A 101 10.66 9.57 8.11
C ALA A 101 10.71 10.93 7.40
N GLY A 102 11.51 11.04 6.34
CA GLY A 102 11.60 12.20 5.45
C GLY A 102 10.60 12.23 4.30
N ALA A 103 9.60 11.33 4.24
CA ALA A 103 8.65 11.29 3.13
C ALA A 103 7.94 12.65 2.92
N ILE A 104 7.70 12.99 1.65
CA ILE A 104 6.96 14.20 1.27
C ILE A 104 5.53 14.09 1.83
N ILE A 105 5.01 15.16 2.41
CA ILE A 105 3.62 15.19 2.90
C ILE A 105 2.71 15.62 1.75
N GLY A 106 1.60 14.90 1.58
CA GLY A 106 0.59 15.24 0.58
C GLY A 106 -0.36 14.08 0.33
N GLN A 107 -1.25 14.26 -0.64
CA GLN A 107 -2.16 13.21 -1.06
C GLN A 107 -1.45 12.28 -2.05
N TYR A 108 -1.34 11.01 -1.67
CA TYR A 108 -0.78 9.97 -2.51
C TYR A 108 -1.90 9.19 -3.19
N ARG A 109 -1.65 8.76 -4.43
CA ARG A 109 -2.42 7.73 -5.12
C ARG A 109 -1.57 6.47 -5.22
N LEU A 110 -2.08 5.36 -4.70
CA LEU A 110 -1.43 4.07 -4.78
C LEU A 110 -1.90 3.35 -6.05
N ALA A 111 -0.96 2.76 -6.78
CA ALA A 111 -1.21 1.90 -7.94
C ALA A 111 -0.48 0.57 -7.74
N LEU A 112 -1.17 -0.53 -8.05
CA LEU A 112 -0.74 -1.93 -7.94
C LEU A 112 -0.79 -2.59 -9.31
#